data_AF-A0A2D5W9H7-F1
#
_entry.id   AF-A0A2D5W9H7-F1
#
_cell.length_a   1.000
_cell.length_b   1.000
_cell.length_c   1.000
_cell.angle_alpha   90.00
_cell.angle_beta   90.00
_cell.angle_gamma   90.00
#
_symmetry.space_group_name_H-M   'P 1'
#
loop_
_entity.id
_entity.type
_entity.pdbx_description
1 polymer ?
#
loop_
_entity_poly.entity_id
_entity_poly.type
_entity_poly.pdbx_seq_one_letter_code
_entity_poly.pdbx_strand_id
1 'polypeptide(L)'
;MALALILVLALPQASLEAAPGPGNDPERVVAVYSGPGAGAPGPLIAWVEEGLEGMRGVALGPAEIAGGGLEEASVVIFPGGMASGQYTALGEAGRAAVVEFVAGGGGYVGLCAGAYMAAAPPYEWGLGLLDASIEDHDHWERGIGKVEVELSPLGQGLFGWNGGRIDYHYGNGPIFAPGGSGAIPDYRALAWYRTGIGERGADPAVMVDTPAIVAGRFGAGRVLASSGHAEWSEGIEDFFLRYMEWASGMLELDAPPVAGSLVVAGGGDLGDEVYSRCVELARERWPGIALDVVVLPQASRREGAGSETVPRWLAAGASSARVWDDLSLEGAREAMAQAEVVWFTGGSQRRLMSALQGGQALDLIRARQSAGCLVGGTSAGAAVMSATMISGEPQPGPLRFGAMQAYSGLGLWPEVIVDQHFSERGRFDRLLTAVLDQPQLLGVGISEGTAVLVHDNRLEVIGAGLVTLIDAQGAAVGAGVTAELQTARGVSVTILKAGDLLPRRAVRRSW
;
A
#
# COMPACT_ATOMS: atom_id res chain seq x y z
N MET A 1 -39.94 30.28 48.32
CA MET A 1 -38.58 30.28 47.75
C MET A 1 -38.33 28.89 47.19
N ALA A 2 -38.02 28.80 45.90
CA ALA A 2 -38.03 27.58 45.09
C ALA A 2 -36.98 26.55 45.51
N LEU A 3 -37.38 25.28 45.62
CA LEU A 3 -36.49 24.13 45.57
C LEU A 3 -36.47 23.60 44.13
N ALA A 4 -35.31 23.62 43.50
CA ALA A 4 -35.07 23.00 42.20
C ALA A 4 -34.81 21.50 42.39
N LEU A 5 -35.63 20.68 41.72
CA LEU A 5 -35.53 19.22 41.65
C LEU A 5 -34.64 18.88 40.44
N ILE A 6 -33.43 18.36 40.66
CA ILE A 6 -32.59 17.80 39.58
C ILE A 6 -32.85 16.30 39.51
N LEU A 7 -33.49 15.88 38.43
CA LEU A 7 -33.76 14.49 38.06
C LEU A 7 -32.50 13.92 37.36
N VAL A 8 -31.78 13.00 38.01
CA VAL A 8 -30.70 12.24 37.38
C VAL A 8 -31.32 10.97 36.79
N LEU A 9 -31.43 10.91 35.47
CA LEU A 9 -31.82 9.71 34.71
C LEU A 9 -30.64 8.74 34.68
N ALA A 10 -30.80 7.57 35.31
CA ALA A 10 -29.87 6.46 35.18
C ALA A 10 -30.06 5.78 33.82
N LEU A 11 -28.99 5.69 33.02
CA LEU A 11 -28.95 4.88 31.81
C LEU A 11 -28.71 3.40 32.17
N PRO A 12 -29.34 2.45 31.46
CA PRO A 12 -29.16 1.03 31.74
C PRO A 12 -27.76 0.57 31.32
N GLN A 13 -27.11 -0.23 32.16
CA GLN A 13 -25.88 -0.93 31.80
C GLN A 13 -26.23 -2.04 30.81
N ALA A 14 -25.78 -1.89 29.56
CA ALA A 14 -25.73 -2.99 28.61
C ALA A 14 -24.56 -3.90 29.00
N SER A 15 -24.87 -5.16 29.31
CA SER A 15 -23.88 -6.22 29.47
C SER A 15 -23.12 -6.39 28.16
N LEU A 16 -21.80 -6.19 28.17
CA LEU A 16 -20.94 -6.66 27.09
C LEU A 16 -20.96 -8.19 27.14
N GLU A 17 -21.65 -8.83 26.19
CA GLU A 17 -21.30 -10.20 25.83
C GLU A 17 -19.88 -10.20 25.29
N ALA A 18 -19.05 -11.09 25.85
CA ALA A 18 -17.67 -11.28 25.41
C ALA A 18 -17.65 -11.71 23.94
N ALA A 19 -16.77 -11.09 23.15
CA ALA A 19 -16.52 -11.50 21.78
C ALA A 19 -16.16 -13.00 21.74
N PRO A 20 -16.67 -13.76 20.76
CA PRO A 20 -16.27 -15.15 20.60
C PRO A 20 -14.75 -15.23 20.36
N GLY A 21 -14.10 -16.22 20.99
CA GLY A 21 -12.66 -16.47 20.83
C GLY A 21 -12.28 -16.91 19.41
N PRO A 22 -10.98 -17.06 19.11
CA PRO A 22 -10.52 -17.42 17.77
C PRO A 22 -10.91 -18.87 17.47
N GLY A 23 -12.00 -19.05 16.73
CA GLY A 23 -12.51 -20.35 16.31
C GLY A 23 -13.40 -20.19 15.09
N ASN A 24 -12.98 -20.81 13.98
CA ASN A 24 -13.68 -20.97 12.71
C ASN A 24 -14.36 -19.71 12.16
N ASP A 25 -13.62 -18.96 11.34
CA ASP A 25 -14.28 -18.11 10.34
C ASP A 25 -15.17 -19.02 9.47
N PRO A 26 -16.46 -18.73 9.29
CA PRO A 26 -17.35 -19.61 8.53
C PRO A 26 -16.83 -19.74 7.09
N GLU A 27 -16.82 -20.97 6.57
CA GLU A 27 -16.46 -21.27 5.18
C GLU A 27 -17.26 -20.35 4.23
N ARG A 28 -16.56 -19.58 3.40
CA ARG A 28 -17.17 -18.61 2.48
C ARG A 28 -17.39 -19.28 1.12
N VAL A 29 -18.61 -19.23 0.62
CA VAL A 29 -18.97 -19.87 -0.65
C VAL A 29 -18.82 -18.88 -1.81
N VAL A 30 -18.02 -19.25 -2.81
CA VAL A 30 -17.86 -18.51 -4.05
C VAL A 30 -18.61 -19.23 -5.16
N ALA A 31 -19.73 -18.64 -5.59
CA ALA A 31 -20.49 -19.15 -6.71
C ALA A 31 -19.84 -18.73 -8.04
N VAL A 32 -19.68 -19.65 -8.97
CA VAL A 32 -19.18 -19.40 -10.33
C VAL A 32 -20.28 -19.76 -11.32
N TYR A 33 -20.70 -18.80 -12.14
CA TYR A 33 -21.72 -19.03 -13.15
C TYR A 33 -21.26 -20.10 -14.15
N SER A 34 -22.11 -21.12 -14.35
CA SER A 34 -21.84 -22.31 -15.17
C SER A 34 -22.97 -22.59 -16.16
N GLY A 35 -23.41 -21.55 -16.87
CA GLY A 35 -24.46 -21.65 -17.89
C GLY A 35 -24.00 -21.30 -19.30
N PRO A 36 -24.94 -21.28 -20.27
CA PRO A 36 -24.67 -20.82 -21.62
C PRO A 36 -24.01 -19.44 -21.66
N GLY A 37 -23.07 -19.27 -22.59
CA GLY A 37 -22.31 -18.02 -22.76
C GLY A 37 -21.09 -17.89 -21.85
N ALA A 38 -20.81 -18.84 -20.96
CA ALA A 38 -19.62 -18.81 -20.09
C ALA A 38 -18.55 -19.82 -20.48
N GLY A 39 -17.29 -19.52 -20.14
CA GLY A 39 -16.22 -20.50 -20.07
C GLY A 39 -16.45 -21.53 -18.96
N ALA A 40 -15.61 -22.57 -18.93
CA ALA A 40 -15.72 -23.62 -17.91
C ALA A 40 -15.44 -23.05 -16.50
N PRO A 41 -16.29 -23.35 -15.49
CA PRO A 41 -16.12 -22.80 -14.14
C PRO A 41 -14.99 -23.48 -13.35
N GLY A 42 -14.64 -24.73 -13.71
CA GLY A 42 -13.71 -25.57 -12.94
C GLY A 42 -12.36 -24.94 -12.63
N PRO A 43 -11.65 -24.33 -13.61
CA PRO A 43 -10.38 -23.67 -13.35
C PRO A 43 -10.48 -22.51 -12.34
N LEU A 44 -11.55 -21.71 -12.40
CA LEU A 44 -11.73 -20.60 -11.46
C LEU A 44 -12.05 -21.10 -10.05
N ILE A 45 -12.87 -22.16 -9.94
CA ILE A 45 -13.17 -22.83 -8.66
C ILE A 45 -11.88 -23.37 -8.04
N ALA A 46 -11.10 -24.15 -8.80
CA ALA A 46 -9.85 -24.72 -8.32
C ALA A 46 -8.89 -23.62 -7.84
N TRP A 47 -8.79 -22.52 -8.59
CA TRP A 47 -7.91 -21.42 -8.20
C TRP A 47 -8.33 -20.76 -6.89
N VAL A 48 -9.63 -20.50 -6.69
CA VAL A 48 -10.13 -19.94 -5.44
C VAL A 48 -9.85 -20.88 -4.26
N GLU A 49 -10.14 -22.18 -4.42
CA GLU A 49 -9.97 -23.17 -3.35
C GLU A 49 -8.49 -23.43 -3.01
N GLU A 50 -7.60 -23.38 -4.00
CA GLU A 50 -6.15 -23.54 -3.81
C GLU A 50 -5.50 -22.27 -3.25
N GLY A 51 -6.00 -21.09 -3.65
CA GLY A 51 -5.39 -19.80 -3.34
C GLY A 51 -5.90 -19.11 -2.07
N LEU A 52 -7.11 -19.45 -1.60
CA LEU A 52 -7.74 -18.80 -0.46
C LEU A 52 -8.25 -19.81 0.57
N GLU A 53 -7.58 -19.84 1.74
CA GLU A 53 -8.00 -20.70 2.85
C GLU A 53 -9.41 -20.31 3.34
N GLY A 54 -10.28 -21.31 3.52
CA GLY A 54 -11.65 -21.11 3.98
C GLY A 54 -12.63 -20.63 2.90
N MET A 55 -12.23 -20.62 1.62
CA MET A 55 -13.12 -20.42 0.48
C MET A 55 -13.48 -21.76 -0.17
N ARG A 56 -14.76 -21.93 -0.52
CA ARG A 56 -15.27 -23.09 -1.26
C ARG A 56 -15.96 -22.63 -2.54
N GLY A 57 -15.60 -23.21 -3.67
CA GLY A 57 -16.20 -22.87 -4.96
C GLY A 57 -17.40 -23.75 -5.29
N VAL A 58 -18.44 -23.18 -5.90
CA VAL A 58 -19.58 -23.93 -6.45
C VAL A 58 -19.92 -23.45 -7.84
N ALA A 59 -20.18 -24.37 -8.76
CA ALA A 59 -20.70 -24.04 -10.08
C ALA A 59 -22.23 -23.92 -10.00
N LEU A 60 -22.79 -22.78 -10.42
CA LEU A 60 -24.24 -22.57 -10.47
C LEU A 60 -24.71 -22.25 -11.89
N GLY A 61 -25.66 -23.01 -12.40
CA GLY A 61 -26.36 -22.74 -13.64
C GLY A 61 -27.51 -21.73 -13.48
N PRO A 62 -28.12 -21.29 -14.60
CA PRO A 62 -29.19 -20.29 -14.56
C PRO A 62 -30.40 -20.66 -13.69
N ALA A 63 -30.83 -21.92 -13.74
CA ALA A 63 -31.96 -22.41 -12.97
C ALA A 63 -31.68 -22.45 -11.47
N GLU A 64 -30.45 -22.76 -11.08
CA GLU A 64 -30.02 -22.79 -9.68
C GLU A 64 -29.94 -21.36 -9.11
N ILE A 65 -29.39 -20.42 -9.88
CA ILE A 65 -29.38 -19.00 -9.51
C ILE A 65 -30.80 -18.46 -9.35
N ALA A 66 -31.68 -18.72 -10.32
CA ALA A 66 -33.09 -18.31 -10.24
C ALA A 66 -33.85 -18.99 -9.09
N GLY A 67 -33.37 -20.14 -8.62
CA GLY A 67 -33.95 -20.94 -7.55
C GLY A 67 -33.39 -20.66 -6.15
N GLY A 68 -32.60 -19.59 -5.97
CA GLY A 68 -32.04 -19.22 -4.65
C GLY A 68 -30.64 -19.76 -4.36
N GLY A 69 -29.93 -20.31 -5.36
CA GLY A 69 -28.59 -20.86 -5.17
C GLY A 69 -27.51 -19.88 -4.68
N LEU A 70 -27.81 -18.58 -4.67
CA LEU A 70 -26.91 -17.54 -4.13
C LEU A 70 -27.10 -17.25 -2.64
N GLU A 71 -28.10 -17.83 -1.96
CA GLU A 71 -28.41 -17.55 -0.55
C GLU A 71 -27.23 -17.86 0.40
N GLU A 72 -26.45 -18.89 0.09
CA GLU A 72 -25.27 -19.29 0.88
C GLU A 72 -23.96 -18.67 0.36
N ALA A 73 -24.00 -17.98 -0.78
CA ALA A 73 -22.83 -17.39 -1.41
C ALA A 73 -22.39 -16.10 -0.70
N SER A 74 -21.09 -15.86 -0.63
CA SER A 74 -20.52 -14.55 -0.29
C SER A 74 -20.17 -13.76 -1.53
N VAL A 75 -19.80 -14.45 -2.62
CA VAL A 75 -19.43 -13.84 -3.91
C VAL A 75 -20.01 -14.66 -5.06
N VAL A 76 -20.45 -13.98 -6.12
CA VAL A 76 -20.76 -14.58 -7.42
C VAL A 76 -19.77 -14.09 -8.49
N ILE A 77 -19.17 -15.04 -9.22
CA ILE A 77 -18.27 -14.81 -10.33
C ILE A 77 -19.01 -15.05 -11.65
N PHE A 78 -18.94 -14.06 -12.54
CA PHE A 78 -19.31 -14.20 -13.94
C PHE A 78 -18.05 -14.21 -14.81
N PRO A 79 -17.70 -15.36 -15.43
CA PRO A 79 -16.44 -15.52 -16.16
C PRO A 79 -16.49 -14.90 -17.56
N GLY A 80 -15.35 -14.96 -18.25
CA GLY A 80 -15.27 -14.63 -19.68
C GLY A 80 -16.18 -15.50 -20.56
N GLY A 81 -16.42 -15.04 -21.80
CA GLY A 81 -17.32 -15.69 -22.75
C GLY A 81 -18.15 -14.69 -23.55
N MET A 82 -19.45 -14.94 -23.67
CA MET A 82 -20.42 -14.10 -24.36
C MET A 82 -21.43 -13.52 -23.36
N ALA A 83 -21.25 -12.25 -23.01
CA ALA A 83 -22.05 -11.54 -22.01
C ALA A 83 -23.55 -11.54 -22.31
N SER A 84 -23.96 -11.25 -23.54
CA SER A 84 -25.36 -11.31 -23.96
C SER A 84 -25.95 -12.72 -23.84
N GLY A 85 -25.14 -13.76 -24.06
CA GLY A 85 -25.51 -15.16 -23.86
C GLY A 85 -25.76 -15.49 -22.40
N GLN A 86 -24.86 -15.06 -21.51
CA GLN A 86 -25.02 -15.23 -20.06
C GLN A 86 -26.26 -14.46 -19.54
N TYR A 87 -26.41 -13.20 -19.95
CA TYR A 87 -27.56 -12.35 -19.61
C TYR A 87 -28.90 -12.95 -20.07
N THR A 88 -28.94 -13.50 -21.29
CA THR A 88 -30.14 -14.15 -21.82
C THR A 88 -30.46 -15.44 -21.08
N ALA A 89 -29.44 -16.25 -20.81
CA ALA A 89 -29.60 -17.55 -20.15
C ALA A 89 -30.08 -17.44 -18.71
N LEU A 90 -29.66 -16.42 -17.96
CA LEU A 90 -30.19 -16.12 -16.62
C LEU A 90 -31.71 -15.93 -16.60
N GLY A 91 -32.29 -15.45 -17.71
CA GLY A 91 -33.68 -15.03 -17.75
C GLY A 91 -34.00 -13.91 -16.76
N GLU A 92 -35.26 -13.54 -16.65
CA GLU A 92 -35.67 -12.45 -15.76
C GLU A 92 -35.43 -12.78 -14.27
N ALA A 93 -35.81 -13.98 -13.84
CA ALA A 93 -35.67 -14.42 -12.46
C ALA A 93 -34.20 -14.54 -12.01
N GLY A 94 -33.32 -15.12 -12.85
CA GLY A 94 -31.90 -15.24 -12.50
C GLY A 94 -31.20 -13.89 -12.45
N ARG A 95 -31.54 -12.96 -13.34
CA ARG A 95 -31.01 -11.58 -13.30
C ARG A 95 -31.47 -10.86 -12.02
N ALA A 96 -32.74 -10.96 -11.68
CA ALA A 96 -33.27 -10.39 -10.44
C ALA A 96 -32.55 -10.97 -9.20
N ALA A 97 -32.36 -12.29 -9.16
CA ALA A 97 -31.65 -12.95 -8.06
C ALA A 97 -30.21 -12.45 -7.89
N VAL A 98 -29.47 -12.22 -8.98
CA VAL A 98 -28.12 -11.65 -8.91
C VAL A 98 -28.15 -10.20 -8.40
N VAL A 99 -29.05 -9.38 -8.91
CA VAL A 99 -29.19 -7.97 -8.49
C VAL A 99 -29.57 -7.87 -7.01
N GLU A 100 -30.52 -8.69 -6.55
CA GLU A 100 -30.96 -8.75 -5.15
C GLU A 100 -29.86 -9.25 -4.23
N PHE A 101 -29.13 -10.30 -4.64
CA PHE A 101 -27.98 -10.82 -3.91
C PHE A 101 -26.92 -9.73 -3.66
N VAL A 102 -26.52 -9.01 -4.70
CA VAL A 102 -25.54 -7.92 -4.57
C VAL A 102 -26.11 -6.78 -3.75
N ALA A 103 -27.35 -6.35 -4.01
CA ALA A 103 -27.99 -5.29 -3.22
C ALA A 103 -28.05 -5.63 -1.73
N GLY A 104 -28.21 -6.91 -1.39
CA GLY A 104 -28.26 -7.45 -0.03
C GLY A 104 -26.92 -7.56 0.70
N GLY A 105 -25.79 -7.32 0.03
CA GLY A 105 -24.45 -7.40 0.62
C GLY A 105 -23.51 -8.39 -0.04
N GLY A 106 -23.99 -9.18 -1.00
CA GLY A 106 -23.18 -10.11 -1.77
C GLY A 106 -22.12 -9.41 -2.64
N GLY A 107 -21.02 -10.10 -2.89
CA GLY A 107 -19.97 -9.67 -3.81
C GLY A 107 -20.25 -10.11 -5.25
N TYR A 108 -20.00 -9.24 -6.23
CA TYR A 108 -20.00 -9.58 -7.65
C TYR A 108 -18.60 -9.40 -8.23
N VAL A 109 -18.09 -10.40 -8.94
CA VAL A 109 -16.86 -10.28 -9.73
C VAL A 109 -17.13 -10.65 -11.18
N GLY A 110 -16.97 -9.69 -12.08
CA GLY A 110 -17.12 -9.87 -13.52
C GLY A 110 -15.77 -9.88 -14.24
N LEU A 111 -15.50 -10.93 -15.02
CA LEU A 111 -14.29 -11.05 -15.85
C LEU A 111 -14.67 -10.99 -17.32
N CYS A 112 -14.07 -10.07 -18.08
CA CYS A 112 -14.34 -9.87 -19.52
C CYS A 112 -15.85 -9.78 -19.83
N ALA A 113 -16.50 -10.87 -20.25
CA ALA A 113 -17.95 -10.94 -20.46
C ALA A 113 -18.76 -10.58 -19.20
N GLY A 114 -18.40 -11.13 -18.05
CA GLY A 114 -19.03 -10.76 -16.78
C GLY A 114 -18.79 -9.29 -16.41
N ALA A 115 -17.71 -8.69 -16.89
CA ALA A 115 -17.41 -7.28 -16.67
C ALA A 115 -18.33 -6.36 -17.49
N TYR A 116 -18.64 -6.73 -18.75
CA TYR A 116 -19.68 -6.05 -19.52
C TYR A 116 -21.05 -6.12 -18.83
N MET A 117 -21.41 -7.29 -18.29
CA MET A 117 -22.70 -7.46 -17.61
C MET A 117 -22.85 -6.58 -16.36
N ALA A 118 -21.76 -6.14 -15.74
CA ALA A 118 -21.85 -5.27 -14.56
C ALA A 118 -22.27 -3.83 -14.90
N ALA A 119 -22.02 -3.36 -16.13
CA ALA A 119 -22.23 -1.98 -16.55
C ALA A 119 -23.72 -1.59 -16.61
N ALA A 120 -23.96 -0.29 -16.51
CA ALA A 120 -25.28 0.33 -16.57
C ALA A 120 -25.71 0.65 -18.02
N PRO A 121 -27.01 0.96 -18.26
CA PRO A 121 -27.52 1.41 -19.55
C PRO A 121 -26.67 2.54 -20.18
N PRO A 122 -26.62 2.66 -21.52
CA PRO A 122 -27.57 2.13 -22.50
C PRO A 122 -27.31 0.68 -22.98
N TYR A 123 -26.46 -0.09 -22.29
CA TYR A 123 -26.28 -1.51 -22.57
C TYR A 123 -27.60 -2.32 -22.43
N GLU A 124 -28.08 -2.93 -23.51
CA GLU A 124 -29.33 -3.72 -23.52
C GLU A 124 -29.25 -4.99 -22.64
N TRP A 125 -28.04 -5.45 -22.33
CA TRP A 125 -27.76 -6.69 -21.61
C TRP A 125 -26.82 -6.50 -20.40
N GLY A 126 -26.98 -5.38 -19.70
CA GLY A 126 -26.33 -5.10 -18.41
C GLY A 126 -27.26 -5.35 -17.22
N LEU A 127 -26.67 -5.81 -16.10
CA LEU A 127 -27.34 -5.93 -14.81
C LEU A 127 -27.45 -4.57 -14.09
N GLY A 128 -26.69 -3.55 -14.53
CA GLY A 128 -26.71 -2.22 -13.91
C GLY A 128 -26.19 -2.22 -12.48
N LEU A 129 -25.06 -2.91 -12.24
CA LEU A 129 -24.44 -3.03 -10.92
C LEU A 129 -23.35 -1.96 -10.68
N LEU A 130 -22.84 -1.33 -11.74
CA LEU A 130 -21.86 -0.24 -11.69
C LEU A 130 -22.38 0.97 -12.47
N ASP A 131 -22.11 2.19 -11.98
CA ASP A 131 -22.31 3.44 -12.74
C ASP A 131 -21.23 3.61 -13.83
N ALA A 132 -21.17 2.64 -14.73
CA ALA A 132 -20.23 2.59 -15.84
C ALA A 132 -21.00 2.46 -17.15
N SER A 133 -20.63 3.27 -18.13
CA SER A 133 -20.95 3.06 -19.54
C SER A 133 -19.81 2.31 -20.22
N ILE A 134 -20.09 1.75 -21.40
CA ILE A 134 -19.09 1.10 -22.22
C ILE A 134 -18.78 1.97 -23.43
N GLU A 135 -17.52 2.35 -23.57
CA GLU A 135 -17.01 3.11 -24.69
C GLU A 135 -16.69 2.19 -25.87
N ASP A 136 -16.81 2.70 -27.10
CA ASP A 136 -16.46 1.99 -28.34
C ASP A 136 -17.18 0.65 -28.53
N HIS A 137 -18.44 0.56 -28.07
CA HIS A 137 -19.23 -0.67 -28.09
C HIS A 137 -19.29 -1.37 -29.45
N ASP A 138 -19.46 -0.61 -30.53
CA ASP A 138 -19.59 -1.14 -31.89
C ASP A 138 -18.32 -1.92 -32.34
N HIS A 139 -17.18 -1.66 -31.69
CA HIS A 139 -15.91 -2.32 -31.92
C HIS A 139 -15.49 -3.26 -30.77
N TRP A 140 -16.46 -3.90 -30.09
CA TRP A 140 -16.18 -4.85 -29.00
C TRP A 140 -15.18 -5.96 -29.39
N GLU A 141 -15.18 -6.39 -30.65
CA GLU A 141 -14.26 -7.40 -31.19
C GLU A 141 -12.88 -6.78 -31.51
N ARG A 142 -12.31 -5.95 -30.62
CA ARG A 142 -11.09 -5.17 -30.89
C ARG A 142 -9.78 -5.95 -30.81
N GLY A 143 -9.81 -7.22 -30.41
CA GLY A 143 -8.66 -8.13 -30.48
C GLY A 143 -8.35 -8.86 -29.18
N ILE A 144 -7.42 -9.81 -29.28
CA ILE A 144 -6.90 -10.60 -28.15
C ILE A 144 -5.38 -10.46 -28.14
N GLY A 145 -4.81 -10.07 -27.01
CA GLY A 145 -3.37 -9.89 -26.88
C GLY A 145 -2.94 -9.30 -25.55
N LYS A 146 -1.64 -9.08 -25.42
CA LYS A 146 -1.06 -8.38 -24.26
C LYS A 146 -1.21 -6.88 -24.43
N VAL A 147 -1.69 -6.22 -23.39
CA VAL A 147 -1.69 -4.76 -23.23
C VAL A 147 -1.01 -4.41 -21.92
N GLU A 148 -0.59 -3.16 -21.76
CA GLU A 148 0.02 -2.67 -20.53
C GLU A 148 -1.06 -1.94 -19.71
N VAL A 149 -1.13 -2.23 -18.42
CA VAL A 149 -1.94 -1.47 -17.46
C VAL A 149 -1.06 -0.86 -16.37
N GLU A 150 -1.55 0.20 -15.74
CA GLU A 150 -0.95 0.80 -14.55
C GLU A 150 -1.99 0.88 -13.44
N LEU A 151 -1.62 0.47 -12.23
CA LEU A 151 -2.53 0.52 -11.09
C LEU A 151 -2.71 1.94 -10.57
N SER A 152 -3.95 2.28 -10.23
CA SER A 152 -4.26 3.46 -9.42
C SER A 152 -3.73 3.27 -8.00
N PRO A 153 -3.59 4.33 -7.18
CA PRO A 153 -3.22 4.17 -5.77
C PRO A 153 -4.11 3.19 -4.99
N LEU A 154 -5.37 3.06 -5.41
CA LEU A 154 -6.33 2.13 -4.83
C LEU A 154 -6.08 0.69 -5.28
N GLY A 155 -5.81 0.49 -6.57
CA GLY A 155 -5.42 -0.82 -7.08
C GLY A 155 -4.09 -1.27 -6.48
N GLN A 156 -3.13 -0.36 -6.30
CA GLN A 156 -1.86 -0.66 -5.64
C GLN A 156 -2.07 -1.14 -4.20
N GLY A 157 -2.95 -0.45 -3.46
CA GLY A 157 -3.30 -0.83 -2.10
C GLY A 157 -4.02 -2.19 -2.02
N LEU A 158 -4.96 -2.44 -2.94
CA LEU A 158 -5.72 -3.68 -2.95
C LEU A 158 -4.90 -4.89 -3.44
N PHE A 159 -4.12 -4.71 -4.48
CA PHE A 159 -3.40 -5.80 -5.15
C PHE A 159 -1.98 -6.02 -4.60
N GLY A 160 -1.49 -5.13 -3.74
CA GLY A 160 -0.13 -5.22 -3.20
C GLY A 160 0.96 -5.00 -4.25
N TRP A 161 0.61 -4.44 -5.41
CA TRP A 161 1.52 -4.17 -6.51
C TRP A 161 1.78 -2.66 -6.65
N ASN A 162 3.03 -2.27 -6.75
CA ASN A 162 3.48 -0.88 -6.81
C ASN A 162 4.54 -0.65 -7.90
N GLY A 163 4.75 -1.64 -8.77
CA GLY A 163 5.58 -1.52 -9.97
C GLY A 163 4.93 -0.61 -11.00
N GLY A 164 5.67 -0.30 -12.07
CA GLY A 164 5.18 0.50 -13.19
C GLY A 164 4.13 -0.25 -14.02
N ARG A 165 4.30 -0.23 -15.34
CA ARG A 165 3.36 -0.91 -16.25
C ARG A 165 3.40 -2.43 -16.09
N ILE A 166 2.24 -3.05 -16.21
CA ILE A 166 2.01 -4.49 -16.03
C ILE A 166 1.50 -5.06 -17.34
N ASP A 167 2.11 -6.15 -17.80
CA ASP A 167 1.56 -6.98 -18.88
C ASP A 167 0.21 -7.57 -18.42
N TYR A 168 -0.84 -7.30 -19.19
CA TYR A 168 -2.20 -7.68 -18.87
C TYR A 168 -2.85 -8.32 -20.10
N HIS A 169 -3.35 -9.55 -19.92
CA HIS A 169 -4.01 -10.29 -20.98
C HIS A 169 -5.39 -9.70 -21.26
N TYR A 170 -5.56 -9.13 -22.44
CA TYR A 170 -6.82 -8.58 -22.89
C TYR A 170 -7.45 -9.45 -23.98
N GLY A 171 -8.76 -9.67 -23.91
CA GLY A 171 -9.50 -10.37 -24.94
C GLY A 171 -10.91 -9.83 -25.09
N ASN A 172 -11.10 -8.84 -25.97
CA ASN A 172 -12.39 -8.22 -26.29
C ASN A 172 -13.20 -7.69 -25.09
N GLY A 173 -12.56 -7.43 -23.95
CA GLY A 173 -13.21 -6.91 -22.74
C GLY A 173 -13.71 -5.47 -22.85
N PRO A 174 -14.57 -5.01 -21.93
CA PRO A 174 -15.14 -3.66 -21.95
C PRO A 174 -14.09 -2.55 -21.83
N ILE A 175 -14.35 -1.42 -22.47
CA ILE A 175 -13.68 -0.15 -22.15
C ILE A 175 -14.66 0.66 -21.29
N PHE A 176 -14.32 0.89 -20.03
CA PHE A 176 -15.21 1.57 -19.10
C PHE A 176 -15.16 3.08 -19.30
N ALA A 177 -16.32 3.72 -19.27
CA ALA A 177 -16.47 5.16 -19.15
C ALA A 177 -17.49 5.48 -18.04
N PRO A 178 -17.52 6.71 -17.49
CA PRO A 178 -18.53 7.09 -16.50
C PRO A 178 -19.97 6.87 -17.03
N GLY A 179 -20.85 6.27 -16.22
CA GLY A 179 -22.24 6.03 -16.62
C GLY A 179 -23.15 7.25 -16.46
N GLY A 180 -22.92 8.06 -15.41
CA GLY A 180 -23.67 9.29 -15.16
C GLY A 180 -25.12 9.08 -14.71
N SER A 181 -25.44 7.90 -14.19
CA SER A 181 -26.79 7.53 -13.72
C SER A 181 -27.20 8.34 -12.48
N GLY A 182 -26.25 8.60 -11.57
CA GLY A 182 -26.49 9.27 -10.28
C GLY A 182 -27.34 8.46 -9.28
N ALA A 183 -27.93 7.34 -9.71
CA ALA A 183 -28.66 6.39 -8.86
C ALA A 183 -27.76 5.32 -8.23
N ILE A 184 -26.61 5.05 -8.85
CA ILE A 184 -25.58 4.12 -8.38
C ILE A 184 -24.34 4.96 -8.08
N PRO A 185 -23.60 4.73 -6.98
CA PRO A 185 -22.34 5.43 -6.74
C PRO A 185 -21.34 5.22 -7.88
N ASP A 186 -20.60 6.29 -8.21
CA ASP A 186 -19.51 6.21 -9.18
C ASP A 186 -18.51 5.10 -8.81
N TYR A 187 -18.07 4.36 -9.82
CA TYR A 187 -17.01 3.37 -9.63
C TYR A 187 -15.67 4.07 -9.37
N ARG A 188 -14.74 3.32 -8.78
CA ARG A 188 -13.34 3.68 -8.56
C ARG A 188 -12.47 2.82 -9.47
N ALA A 189 -11.65 3.45 -10.31
CA ALA A 189 -10.71 2.74 -11.15
C ALA A 189 -9.55 2.17 -10.30
N LEU A 190 -9.30 0.88 -10.42
CA LEU A 190 -8.18 0.16 -9.79
C LEU A 190 -6.98 0.03 -10.73
N ALA A 191 -7.21 -0.05 -12.03
CA ALA A 191 -6.16 -0.06 -13.04
C ALA A 191 -6.57 0.75 -14.27
N TRP A 192 -5.60 1.28 -14.99
CA TRP A 192 -5.76 2.08 -16.20
C TRP A 192 -4.96 1.46 -17.34
N TYR A 193 -5.55 1.37 -18.53
CA TYR A 193 -4.83 0.97 -19.73
C TYR A 193 -3.78 2.02 -20.12
N ARG A 194 -2.59 1.56 -20.50
CA ARG A 194 -1.46 2.39 -20.99
C ARG A 194 -1.04 2.06 -22.40
N THR A 195 -1.44 0.90 -22.90
CA THR A 195 -1.44 0.57 -24.32
C THR A 195 -2.80 0.01 -24.71
N GLY A 196 -3.08 0.00 -26.01
CA GLY A 196 -4.35 -0.50 -26.55
C GLY A 196 -4.12 -1.47 -27.69
N ILE A 197 -5.12 -2.31 -27.92
CA ILE A 197 -5.21 -3.20 -29.09
C ILE A 197 -6.27 -2.66 -30.05
N GLY A 198 -6.09 -2.90 -31.35
CA GLY A 198 -7.03 -2.41 -32.36
C GLY A 198 -7.03 -3.32 -33.58
N GLU A 199 -7.95 -4.27 -33.59
CA GLU A 199 -8.26 -5.16 -34.70
C GLU A 199 -9.65 -4.85 -35.26
N ARG A 200 -9.95 -5.34 -36.47
CA ARG A 200 -11.28 -5.22 -37.12
C ARG A 200 -11.85 -3.78 -37.18
N GLY A 201 -10.97 -2.79 -37.29
CA GLY A 201 -11.34 -1.38 -37.42
C GLY A 201 -11.40 -0.60 -36.10
N ALA A 202 -11.17 -1.25 -34.96
CA ALA A 202 -11.04 -0.58 -33.67
C ALA A 202 -9.77 0.28 -33.61
N ASP A 203 -9.89 1.51 -33.11
CA ASP A 203 -8.74 2.37 -32.86
C ASP A 203 -8.08 1.99 -31.51
N PRO A 204 -6.80 1.55 -31.48
CA PRO A 204 -6.13 1.22 -30.22
C PRO A 204 -6.01 2.42 -29.27
N ALA A 205 -6.02 3.66 -29.78
CA ALA A 205 -5.91 4.85 -28.94
C ALA A 205 -7.12 5.05 -28.01
N VAL A 206 -8.30 4.57 -28.39
CA VAL A 206 -9.54 4.69 -27.58
C VAL A 206 -9.44 3.94 -26.25
N MET A 207 -8.61 2.91 -26.19
CA MET A 207 -8.39 2.14 -24.97
C MET A 207 -7.40 2.81 -24.02
N VAL A 208 -6.48 3.63 -24.52
CA VAL A 208 -5.42 4.23 -23.70
C VAL A 208 -6.02 5.22 -22.70
N ASP A 209 -5.53 5.19 -21.47
CA ASP A 209 -5.98 6.02 -20.34
C ASP A 209 -7.44 5.80 -19.92
N THR A 210 -8.04 4.68 -20.29
CA THR A 210 -9.34 4.23 -19.79
C THR A 210 -9.19 3.21 -18.66
N PRO A 211 -10.16 3.08 -17.74
CA PRO A 211 -10.11 2.09 -16.69
C PRO A 211 -10.13 0.64 -17.22
N ALA A 212 -9.20 -0.18 -16.73
CA ALA A 212 -9.08 -1.60 -17.04
C ALA A 212 -9.74 -2.50 -15.99
N ILE A 213 -9.64 -2.10 -14.73
CA ILE A 213 -10.26 -2.78 -13.59
C ILE A 213 -10.96 -1.71 -12.75
N VAL A 214 -12.22 -1.93 -12.42
CA VAL A 214 -13.06 -0.98 -11.66
C VAL A 214 -13.73 -1.67 -10.49
N ALA A 215 -13.96 -0.92 -9.41
CA ALA A 215 -14.68 -1.39 -8.24
C ALA A 215 -15.69 -0.36 -7.74
N GLY A 216 -16.86 -0.81 -7.31
CA GLY A 216 -17.96 0.05 -6.86
C GLY A 216 -18.86 -0.64 -5.84
N ARG A 217 -19.92 0.06 -5.43
CA ARG A 217 -20.94 -0.49 -4.53
C ARG A 217 -22.31 -0.46 -5.20
N PHE A 218 -23.11 -1.47 -4.90
CA PHE A 218 -24.51 -1.56 -5.31
C PHE A 218 -25.34 -2.05 -4.12
N GLY A 219 -26.24 -1.21 -3.61
CA GLY A 219 -26.88 -1.45 -2.31
C GLY A 219 -25.83 -1.61 -1.20
N ALA A 220 -25.92 -2.70 -0.43
CA ALA A 220 -24.93 -3.06 0.58
C ALA A 220 -23.71 -3.83 0.03
N GLY A 221 -23.79 -4.34 -1.21
CA GLY A 221 -22.78 -5.21 -1.80
C GLY A 221 -21.64 -4.49 -2.50
N ARG A 222 -20.74 -5.31 -3.03
CA ARG A 222 -19.48 -4.91 -3.65
C ARG A 222 -19.40 -5.47 -5.05
N VAL A 223 -18.96 -4.65 -5.99
CA VAL A 223 -18.92 -5.02 -7.41
C VAL A 223 -17.54 -4.71 -7.94
N LEU A 224 -16.82 -5.73 -8.42
CA LEU A 224 -15.55 -5.59 -9.12
C LEU A 224 -15.69 -6.10 -10.55
N ALA A 225 -15.24 -5.31 -11.51
CA ALA A 225 -15.26 -5.67 -12.92
C ALA A 225 -13.86 -5.51 -13.52
N SER A 226 -13.33 -6.60 -14.09
CA SER A 226 -12.02 -6.69 -14.73
C SER A 226 -12.21 -6.90 -16.23
N SER A 227 -11.75 -5.95 -17.04
CA SER A 227 -11.95 -6.01 -18.49
C SER A 227 -11.15 -7.14 -19.14
N GLY A 228 -9.89 -7.31 -18.73
CA GLY A 228 -9.05 -8.43 -19.13
C GLY A 228 -8.97 -9.52 -18.07
N HIS A 229 -7.97 -10.38 -18.25
CA HIS A 229 -7.78 -11.62 -17.51
C HIS A 229 -6.47 -11.57 -16.71
N ALA A 230 -6.54 -11.12 -15.46
CA ALA A 230 -5.37 -11.18 -14.57
C ALA A 230 -4.95 -12.63 -14.32
N GLU A 231 -5.92 -13.54 -14.31
CA GLU A 231 -5.77 -14.98 -14.20
C GLU A 231 -4.95 -15.61 -15.36
N TRP A 232 -4.75 -14.88 -16.46
CA TRP A 232 -3.92 -15.33 -17.60
C TRP A 232 -2.72 -14.40 -17.84
N SER A 233 -2.40 -13.56 -16.86
CA SER A 233 -1.34 -12.55 -16.95
C SER A 233 -0.18 -12.93 -16.04
N GLU A 234 0.95 -13.29 -16.65
CA GLU A 234 2.16 -13.74 -15.97
C GLU A 234 2.63 -12.72 -14.91
N GLY A 235 2.72 -13.16 -13.65
CA GLY A 235 3.26 -12.38 -12.54
C GLY A 235 2.25 -11.50 -11.78
N ILE A 236 0.97 -11.52 -12.15
CA ILE A 236 -0.12 -10.81 -11.44
C ILE A 236 -1.37 -11.66 -11.25
N GLU A 237 -1.23 -12.97 -11.36
CA GLU A 237 -2.35 -13.89 -11.31
C GLU A 237 -3.10 -13.81 -9.96
N ASP A 238 -2.38 -13.51 -8.88
CA ASP A 238 -2.93 -13.31 -7.53
C ASP A 238 -3.93 -12.16 -7.44
N PHE A 239 -3.98 -11.25 -8.41
CA PHE A 239 -5.00 -10.19 -8.44
C PHE A 239 -6.40 -10.82 -8.46
N PHE A 240 -6.57 -11.95 -9.15
CA PHE A 240 -7.83 -12.69 -9.17
C PHE A 240 -8.28 -13.10 -7.75
N LEU A 241 -7.36 -13.54 -6.90
CA LEU A 241 -7.66 -13.89 -5.51
C LEU A 241 -8.02 -12.63 -4.70
N ARG A 242 -7.32 -11.52 -4.93
CA ARG A 242 -7.64 -10.22 -4.31
C ARG A 242 -9.02 -9.70 -4.69
N TYR A 243 -9.52 -10.03 -5.88
CA TYR A 243 -10.89 -9.70 -6.27
C TYR A 243 -11.90 -10.38 -5.33
N MET A 244 -11.67 -11.65 -5.00
CA MET A 244 -12.56 -12.41 -4.12
C MET A 244 -12.52 -11.93 -2.69
N GLU A 245 -11.32 -11.69 -2.14
CA GLU A 245 -11.16 -11.19 -0.78
C GLU A 245 -11.83 -9.83 -0.60
N TRP A 246 -11.70 -8.93 -1.57
CA TRP A 246 -12.39 -7.64 -1.50
C TRP A 246 -13.91 -7.76 -1.67
N ALA A 247 -14.37 -8.52 -2.67
CA ALA A 247 -15.79 -8.68 -2.96
C ALA A 247 -16.53 -9.39 -1.82
N SER A 248 -15.88 -10.33 -1.13
CA SER A 248 -16.41 -11.06 0.03
C SER A 248 -16.37 -10.26 1.34
N GLY A 249 -15.77 -9.06 1.34
CA GLY A 249 -15.66 -8.22 2.53
C GLY A 249 -14.48 -8.54 3.44
N MET A 250 -13.55 -9.41 3.04
CA MET A 250 -12.33 -9.70 3.79
C MET A 250 -11.30 -8.56 3.73
N LEU A 251 -11.35 -7.74 2.68
CA LEU A 251 -10.51 -6.55 2.51
C LEU A 251 -11.37 -5.29 2.34
N GLU A 252 -10.96 -4.14 2.86
CA GLU A 252 -11.61 -2.85 2.60
C GLU A 252 -10.88 -2.04 1.50
N LEU A 253 -11.63 -1.29 0.68
CA LEU A 253 -11.09 -0.44 -0.39
C LEU A 253 -10.56 0.93 0.09
N ASP A 254 -10.45 1.11 1.41
CA ASP A 254 -10.25 2.42 2.05
C ASP A 254 -8.99 2.53 2.91
N ALA A 255 -8.12 1.53 2.89
CA ALA A 255 -6.76 1.75 3.37
C ALA A 255 -5.95 2.40 2.23
N PRO A 256 -5.61 3.71 2.26
CA PRO A 256 -4.42 4.14 1.53
C PRO A 256 -3.30 3.17 1.95
N PRO A 257 -2.35 2.81 1.06
CA PRO A 257 -1.18 2.07 1.51
C PRO A 257 -0.63 2.83 2.71
N VAL A 258 -0.75 2.25 3.91
CA VAL A 258 -0.06 2.79 5.07
C VAL A 258 1.38 2.51 4.70
N ALA A 259 2.05 3.54 4.18
CA ALA A 259 3.46 3.48 3.84
C ALA A 259 4.16 2.74 4.99
N GLY A 260 4.87 1.69 4.65
CA GLY A 260 5.40 0.74 5.61
C GLY A 260 6.21 1.45 6.69
N SER A 261 6.26 0.84 7.86
CA SER A 261 6.91 1.44 9.02
C SER A 261 8.35 1.85 8.70
N LEU A 262 8.80 2.98 9.22
CA LEU A 262 10.20 3.37 9.16
C LEU A 262 10.88 3.12 10.49
N VAL A 263 12.16 2.73 10.44
CA VAL A 263 12.98 2.59 11.65
C VAL A 263 14.29 3.33 11.44
N VAL A 264 14.48 4.41 12.19
CA VAL A 264 15.57 5.36 12.01
C VAL A 264 16.45 5.32 13.25
N ALA A 265 17.62 4.68 13.16
CA ALA A 265 18.47 4.39 14.31
C ALA A 265 19.77 5.21 14.35
N GLY A 266 20.11 5.73 15.53
CA GLY A 266 21.21 6.69 15.70
C GLY A 266 22.62 6.11 15.51
N GLY A 267 22.78 4.79 15.41
CA GLY A 267 24.09 4.15 15.34
C GLY A 267 24.53 3.55 16.68
N GLY A 268 25.82 3.19 16.75
CA GLY A 268 26.37 2.45 17.90
C GLY A 268 25.85 1.01 17.94
N ASP A 269 25.87 0.41 19.13
CA ASP A 269 25.27 -0.90 19.36
C ASP A 269 23.77 -0.74 19.65
N LEU A 270 22.93 -1.34 18.80
CA LEU A 270 21.47 -1.34 18.98
C LEU A 270 21.05 -2.53 19.82
N GLY A 271 20.28 -2.29 20.88
CA GLY A 271 19.75 -3.35 21.72
C GLY A 271 18.75 -4.25 20.99
N ASP A 272 18.59 -5.47 21.48
CA ASP A 272 17.70 -6.48 20.90
C ASP A 272 16.23 -6.04 20.87
N GLU A 273 15.83 -5.12 21.76
CA GLU A 273 14.50 -4.51 21.79
C GLU A 273 14.16 -3.78 20.49
N VAL A 274 15.15 -3.18 19.82
CA VAL A 274 14.93 -2.48 18.54
C VAL A 274 14.53 -3.50 17.47
N TYR A 275 15.30 -4.59 17.35
CA TYR A 275 15.03 -5.64 16.36
C TYR A 275 13.71 -6.36 16.66
N SER A 276 13.45 -6.67 17.92
CA SER A 276 12.20 -7.31 18.36
C SER A 276 10.99 -6.44 18.00
N ARG A 277 11.05 -5.14 18.28
CA ARG A 277 9.96 -4.21 17.92
C ARG A 277 9.79 -4.07 16.41
N CYS A 278 10.87 -4.09 15.64
CA CYS A 278 10.79 -4.09 14.17
C CYS A 278 10.05 -5.33 13.65
N VAL A 279 10.39 -6.52 14.18
CA VAL A 279 9.72 -7.77 13.81
C VAL A 279 8.26 -7.76 14.22
N GLU A 280 7.92 -7.28 15.42
CA GLU A 280 6.54 -7.12 15.86
C GLU A 280 5.74 -6.23 14.90
N LEU A 281 6.25 -5.04 14.57
CA LEU A 281 5.59 -4.13 13.62
C LEU A 281 5.44 -4.75 12.23
N ALA A 282 6.45 -5.47 11.75
CA ALA A 282 6.37 -6.18 10.49
C ALA A 282 5.30 -7.28 10.52
N ARG A 283 5.14 -8.02 11.63
CA ARG A 283 4.10 -9.05 11.80
C ARG A 283 2.70 -8.46 11.93
N GLU A 284 2.56 -7.33 12.61
CA GLU A 284 1.30 -6.57 12.67
C GLU A 284 0.84 -6.19 11.25
N ARG A 285 1.80 -5.85 10.37
CA ARG A 285 1.53 -5.51 8.97
C ARG A 285 1.31 -6.73 8.08
N TRP A 286 2.05 -7.81 8.31
CA TRP A 286 2.06 -9.03 7.49
C TRP A 286 1.70 -10.26 8.35
N PRO A 287 0.45 -10.36 8.85
CA PRO A 287 0.04 -11.45 9.72
C PRO A 287 0.05 -12.79 8.96
N GLY A 288 0.61 -13.82 9.58
CA GLY A 288 0.69 -15.17 8.98
C GLY A 288 1.72 -15.35 7.86
N ILE A 289 2.32 -14.27 7.38
CA ILE A 289 3.36 -14.30 6.33
C ILE A 289 4.74 -14.55 6.96
N ALA A 290 5.58 -15.31 6.26
CA ALA A 290 6.98 -15.46 6.63
C ALA A 290 7.70 -14.12 6.45
N LEU A 291 8.40 -13.64 7.47
CA LEU A 291 9.10 -12.35 7.41
C LEU A 291 10.52 -12.51 6.89
N ASP A 292 10.78 -12.01 5.70
CA ASP A 292 12.09 -11.95 5.08
C ASP A 292 12.75 -10.58 5.28
N VAL A 293 13.94 -10.60 5.86
CA VAL A 293 14.76 -9.41 6.09
C VAL A 293 15.88 -9.32 5.07
N VAL A 294 15.87 -8.26 4.26
CA VAL A 294 16.92 -7.91 3.31
C VAL A 294 17.83 -6.85 3.91
N VAL A 295 19.09 -7.21 4.15
CA VAL A 295 20.12 -6.34 4.72
C VAL A 295 21.01 -5.78 3.61
N LEU A 296 21.08 -4.46 3.50
CA LEU A 296 21.81 -3.71 2.48
C LEU A 296 23.09 -3.07 3.09
N PRO A 297 24.29 -3.64 2.81
CA PRO A 297 25.53 -3.21 3.46
C PRO A 297 26.29 -2.09 2.74
N GLN A 298 25.75 -1.52 1.66
CA GLN A 298 26.49 -0.67 0.71
C GLN A 298 26.98 0.67 1.29
N ALA A 299 26.53 1.06 2.49
CA ALA A 299 27.12 2.16 3.22
C ALA A 299 28.56 1.85 3.66
N SER A 300 28.90 0.59 3.90
CA SER A 300 30.18 0.14 4.46
C SER A 300 31.22 -0.21 3.40
N ARG A 301 32.48 -0.34 3.82
CA ARG A 301 33.59 -0.94 3.05
C ARG A 301 34.17 -2.17 3.76
N ARG A 302 33.66 -2.49 4.94
CA ARG A 302 34.15 -3.61 5.74
C ARG A 302 33.54 -4.89 5.19
N GLU A 303 34.38 -5.90 5.02
CA GLU A 303 33.93 -7.27 4.81
C GLU A 303 33.05 -7.71 6.01
N GLY A 304 31.95 -8.41 5.74
CA GLY A 304 30.99 -8.81 6.78
C GLY A 304 30.08 -7.68 7.30
N ALA A 305 30.12 -6.48 6.72
CA ALA A 305 29.08 -5.49 6.99
C ALA A 305 27.71 -6.09 6.64
N GLY A 306 26.75 -5.98 7.56
CA GLY A 306 25.40 -6.54 7.40
C GLY A 306 25.24 -7.96 7.93
N SER A 307 26.20 -8.86 7.72
CA SER A 307 26.11 -10.24 8.25
C SER A 307 26.09 -10.26 9.77
N GLU A 308 26.70 -9.26 10.42
CA GLU A 308 26.63 -9.04 11.88
C GLU A 308 25.20 -8.81 12.41
N THR A 309 24.29 -8.28 11.57
CA THR A 309 22.89 -8.02 11.96
C THR A 309 21.96 -9.20 11.68
N VAL A 310 22.36 -10.14 10.82
CA VAL A 310 21.54 -11.31 10.44
C VAL A 310 21.15 -12.16 11.65
N PRO A 311 22.07 -12.57 12.55
CA PRO A 311 21.69 -13.33 13.74
C PRO A 311 20.72 -12.59 14.66
N ARG A 312 20.79 -11.26 14.74
CA ARG A 312 19.88 -10.44 15.57
C ARG A 312 18.47 -10.45 15.01
N TRP A 313 18.32 -10.34 13.68
CA TRP A 313 17.02 -10.44 13.01
C TRP A 313 16.37 -11.81 13.21
N LEU A 314 17.16 -12.89 13.07
CA LEU A 314 16.67 -14.25 13.30
C LEU A 314 16.28 -14.46 14.76
N ALA A 315 17.09 -14.00 15.71
CA ALA A 315 16.79 -14.08 17.14
C ALA A 315 15.53 -13.27 17.53
N ALA A 316 15.29 -12.14 16.86
CA ALA A 316 14.08 -11.34 17.02
C ALA A 316 12.82 -11.99 16.42
N GLY A 317 12.96 -13.10 15.67
CA GLY A 317 11.84 -13.88 15.15
C GLY A 317 11.51 -13.64 13.67
N ALA A 318 12.44 -13.10 12.88
CA ALA A 318 12.33 -13.11 11.42
C ALA A 318 12.39 -14.55 10.88
N SER A 319 11.66 -14.84 9.80
CA SER A 319 11.68 -16.15 9.14
C SER A 319 12.98 -16.36 8.37
N SER A 320 13.48 -15.31 7.71
CA SER A 320 14.81 -15.29 7.12
C SER A 320 15.46 -13.92 7.26
N ALA A 321 16.79 -13.88 7.21
CA ALA A 321 17.55 -12.65 7.13
C ALA A 321 18.79 -12.89 6.28
N ARG A 322 19.01 -12.05 5.27
CA ARG A 322 20.10 -12.20 4.30
C ARG A 322 20.73 -10.88 3.92
N VAL A 323 22.03 -10.90 3.70
CA VAL A 323 22.77 -9.78 3.12
C VAL A 323 22.54 -9.78 1.61
N TRP A 324 22.25 -8.61 1.05
CA TRP A 324 22.01 -8.45 -0.38
C TRP A 324 22.98 -7.44 -0.98
N ASP A 325 23.82 -7.90 -1.90
CA ASP A 325 24.86 -7.08 -2.53
C ASP A 325 24.56 -6.73 -3.99
N ASP A 326 23.74 -7.53 -4.69
CA ASP A 326 23.41 -7.28 -6.09
C ASP A 326 22.37 -6.17 -6.23
N LEU A 327 22.87 -4.96 -6.52
CA LEU A 327 22.06 -3.79 -6.83
C LEU A 327 21.85 -3.61 -8.34
N SER A 328 22.07 -4.61 -9.18
CA SER A 328 21.53 -4.55 -10.56
C SER A 328 20.02 -4.39 -10.52
N LEU A 329 19.39 -3.90 -11.61
CA LEU A 329 17.93 -3.76 -11.64
C LEU A 329 17.22 -5.09 -11.34
N GLU A 330 17.77 -6.19 -11.85
CA GLU A 330 17.22 -7.54 -11.63
C GLU A 330 17.42 -8.00 -10.18
N GLY A 331 18.64 -7.91 -9.66
CA GLY A 331 18.92 -8.25 -8.26
C GLY A 331 18.13 -7.39 -7.27
N ALA A 332 17.95 -6.10 -7.56
CA ALA A 332 17.13 -5.22 -6.74
C ALA A 332 15.63 -5.59 -6.82
N ARG A 333 15.12 -6.00 -7.98
CA ARG A 333 13.73 -6.51 -8.11
C ARG A 333 13.54 -7.78 -7.31
N GLU A 334 14.45 -8.73 -7.44
CA GLU A 334 14.43 -9.98 -6.69
C GLU A 334 14.44 -9.72 -5.17
N ALA A 335 15.34 -8.84 -4.72
CA ALA A 335 15.41 -8.45 -3.31
C ALA A 335 14.10 -7.83 -2.81
N MET A 336 13.54 -6.88 -3.55
CA MET A 336 12.36 -6.13 -3.11
C MET A 336 11.06 -6.92 -3.25
N ALA A 337 10.96 -7.85 -4.20
CA ALA A 337 9.76 -8.68 -4.37
C ALA A 337 9.42 -9.49 -3.10
N GLN A 338 10.46 -9.93 -2.38
CA GLN A 338 10.33 -10.83 -1.23
C GLN A 338 10.53 -10.14 0.12
N ALA A 339 10.85 -8.85 0.19
CA ALA A 339 11.29 -8.24 1.45
C ALA A 339 10.12 -7.68 2.28
N GLU A 340 9.83 -8.20 3.46
CA GLU A 340 8.92 -7.54 4.42
C GLU A 340 9.67 -6.51 5.27
N VAL A 341 11.00 -6.66 5.36
CA VAL A 341 11.89 -5.70 6.01
C VAL A 341 13.12 -5.42 5.12
N VAL A 342 13.42 -4.15 4.91
CA VAL A 342 14.67 -3.69 4.31
C VAL A 342 15.48 -2.93 5.35
N TRP A 343 16.73 -3.34 5.56
CA TRP A 343 17.62 -2.75 6.57
C TRP A 343 18.92 -2.23 5.99
N PHE A 344 19.18 -0.93 6.12
CA PHE A 344 20.45 -0.30 5.73
C PHE A 344 21.44 -0.25 6.90
N THR A 345 22.64 -0.74 6.65
CA THR A 345 23.72 -0.68 7.66
C THR A 345 24.40 0.69 7.74
N GLY A 346 25.28 0.86 8.72
CA GLY A 346 26.08 2.07 8.91
C GLY A 346 27.27 2.19 7.95
N GLY A 347 27.85 3.39 7.87
CA GLY A 347 29.01 3.68 7.02
C GLY A 347 28.98 5.08 6.44
N SER A 348 29.03 5.20 5.11
CA SER A 348 28.91 6.47 4.38
C SER A 348 27.57 6.56 3.67
N GLN A 349 26.75 7.53 4.08
CA GLN A 349 25.45 7.81 3.46
C GLN A 349 25.57 8.26 2.00
N ARG A 350 26.65 8.98 1.62
CA ARG A 350 26.94 9.28 0.20
C ARG A 350 27.25 8.04 -0.62
N ARG A 351 27.97 7.07 -0.04
CA ARG A 351 28.26 5.81 -0.72
C ARG A 351 26.99 5.01 -0.92
N LEU A 352 26.16 4.91 0.12
CA LEU A 352 24.88 4.23 0.06
C LEU A 352 24.00 4.83 -1.05
N MET A 353 23.78 6.15 -1.04
CA MET A 353 22.96 6.80 -2.07
C MET A 353 23.53 6.62 -3.49
N SER A 354 24.84 6.75 -3.66
CA SER A 354 25.49 6.52 -4.96
C SER A 354 25.31 5.08 -5.45
N ALA A 355 25.37 4.09 -4.56
CA ALA A 355 25.17 2.68 -4.91
C ALA A 355 23.72 2.40 -5.30
N LEU A 356 22.75 2.90 -4.51
CA LEU A 356 21.32 2.72 -4.78
C LEU A 356 20.88 3.41 -6.08
N GLN A 357 21.42 4.59 -6.39
CA GLN A 357 21.15 5.30 -7.64
C GLN A 357 21.79 4.61 -8.84
N GLY A 358 23.06 4.21 -8.74
CA GLY A 358 23.75 3.48 -9.82
C GLY A 358 23.09 2.14 -10.14
N GLY A 359 22.43 1.54 -9.15
CA GLY A 359 21.70 0.28 -9.27
C GLY A 359 20.22 0.39 -9.65
N GLN A 360 19.65 1.58 -9.78
CA GLN A 360 18.20 1.81 -9.94
C GLN A 360 17.31 1.22 -8.81
N ALA A 361 17.91 0.83 -7.67
CA ALA A 361 17.20 0.21 -6.55
C ALA A 361 16.34 1.21 -5.74
N LEU A 362 16.62 2.50 -5.88
CA LEU A 362 16.00 3.56 -5.08
C LEU A 362 14.47 3.62 -5.25
N ASP A 363 13.97 3.53 -6.48
CA ASP A 363 12.53 3.57 -6.74
C ASP A 363 11.86 2.25 -6.33
N LEU A 364 12.55 1.11 -6.45
CA LEU A 364 12.06 -0.18 -5.98
C LEU A 364 11.94 -0.23 -4.45
N ILE A 365 12.89 0.36 -3.71
CA ILE A 365 12.82 0.49 -2.25
C ILE A 365 11.64 1.39 -1.84
N ARG A 366 11.46 2.53 -2.51
CA ARG A 366 10.33 3.43 -2.25
C ARG A 366 8.99 2.76 -2.53
N ALA A 367 8.91 2.05 -3.66
CA ALA A 367 7.75 1.25 -3.99
C ALA A 367 7.53 0.21 -2.90
N ARG A 368 8.52 -0.63 -2.58
CA ARG A 368 8.36 -1.69 -1.58
C ARG A 368 7.94 -1.15 -0.21
N GLN A 369 8.49 -0.01 0.21
CA GLN A 369 8.03 0.72 1.39
C GLN A 369 6.57 1.15 1.26
N SER A 370 6.14 1.72 0.14
CA SER A 370 4.73 2.09 -0.07
C SER A 370 3.78 0.89 -0.04
N ALA A 371 4.22 -0.32 -0.40
CA ALA A 371 3.44 -1.55 -0.25
C ALA A 371 3.33 -2.05 1.20
N GLY A 372 4.01 -1.41 2.16
CA GLY A 372 3.94 -1.79 3.57
C GLY A 372 5.19 -2.51 4.09
N CYS A 373 6.25 -2.61 3.30
CA CYS A 373 7.54 -3.09 3.80
C CYS A 373 8.09 -2.14 4.86
N LEU A 374 8.58 -2.68 5.97
CA LEU A 374 9.31 -1.91 6.95
C LEU A 374 10.68 -1.54 6.37
N VAL A 375 10.99 -0.26 6.29
CA VAL A 375 12.30 0.20 5.80
C VAL A 375 13.03 0.94 6.91
N GLY A 376 14.20 0.40 7.28
CA GLY A 376 14.96 0.93 8.39
C GLY A 376 16.46 1.02 8.13
N GLY A 377 17.16 1.69 9.01
CA GLY A 377 18.61 1.73 8.95
C GLY A 377 19.26 2.43 10.13
N THR A 378 20.55 2.16 10.29
CA THR A 378 21.37 2.68 11.38
C THR A 378 22.49 3.58 10.89
N SER A 379 22.78 4.67 11.63
CA SER A 379 23.85 5.62 11.29
C SER A 379 23.65 6.19 9.86
N ALA A 380 24.51 5.86 8.90
CA ALA A 380 24.31 6.24 7.49
C ALA A 380 22.94 5.84 6.93
N GLY A 381 22.45 4.65 7.28
CA GLY A 381 21.12 4.17 6.91
C GLY A 381 19.99 5.03 7.48
N ALA A 382 20.17 5.64 8.65
CA ALA A 382 19.21 6.58 9.21
C ALA A 382 19.20 7.92 8.47
N ALA A 383 20.39 8.44 8.15
CA ALA A 383 20.52 9.73 7.48
C ALA A 383 19.91 9.76 6.06
N VAL A 384 19.89 8.62 5.35
CA VAL A 384 19.29 8.55 4.01
C VAL A 384 17.76 8.57 4.04
N MET A 385 17.10 8.39 5.19
CA MET A 385 15.63 8.33 5.25
C MET A 385 14.97 9.67 4.92
N SER A 386 15.62 10.78 5.29
CA SER A 386 15.17 12.14 4.97
C SER A 386 15.30 12.47 3.48
N ALA A 387 14.48 13.38 2.97
CA ALA A 387 14.65 13.90 1.62
C ALA A 387 15.91 14.77 1.51
N THR A 388 16.13 15.64 2.51
CA THR A 388 17.37 16.41 2.68
C THR A 388 18.27 15.69 3.69
N MET A 389 19.41 15.20 3.21
CA MET A 389 20.37 14.41 3.97
C MET A 389 21.61 15.24 4.38
N ILE A 390 22.04 15.08 5.63
CA ILE A 390 23.31 15.60 6.14
C ILE A 390 24.45 14.62 5.81
N SER A 391 25.52 15.09 5.14
CA SER A 391 26.70 14.25 4.81
C SER A 391 28.05 14.77 5.32
N GLY A 392 28.09 15.81 6.13
CA GLY A 392 29.34 16.39 6.62
C GLY A 392 29.11 17.45 7.70
N GLU A 393 30.19 18.09 8.13
CA GLU A 393 30.15 19.21 9.06
C GLU A 393 29.80 20.53 8.33
N PRO A 394 29.20 21.51 9.02
CA PRO A 394 28.95 22.82 8.45
C PRO A 394 30.26 23.51 8.04
N GLN A 395 30.28 24.17 6.88
CA GLN A 395 31.45 24.91 6.38
C GLN A 395 31.07 26.35 6.03
N PRO A 396 31.76 27.38 6.56
CA PRO A 396 33.02 27.34 7.30
C PRO A 396 32.89 27.06 8.81
N GLY A 397 31.67 26.87 9.32
CA GLY A 397 31.37 26.58 10.72
C GLY A 397 29.87 26.62 10.99
N PRO A 398 29.42 26.23 12.20
CA PRO A 398 28.00 26.15 12.53
C PRO A 398 27.33 27.53 12.57
N LEU A 399 26.00 27.51 12.52
CA LEU A 399 25.10 28.67 12.61
C LEU A 399 25.43 29.76 11.59
N ARG A 400 25.88 29.36 10.40
CA ARG A 400 26.06 30.26 9.26
C ARG A 400 25.12 29.89 8.13
N PHE A 401 24.52 30.87 7.46
CA PHE A 401 23.51 30.61 6.44
C PHE A 401 24.13 29.91 5.23
N GLY A 402 23.53 28.78 4.83
CA GLY A 402 24.01 27.93 3.75
C GLY A 402 25.29 27.16 4.07
N ALA A 403 25.69 27.09 5.34
CA ALA A 403 26.88 26.34 5.75
C ALA A 403 26.65 24.82 5.72
N MET A 404 25.39 24.38 5.74
CA MET A 404 25.05 22.97 5.59
C MET A 404 24.72 22.64 4.13
N GLN A 405 25.61 21.89 3.50
CA GLN A 405 25.37 21.39 2.16
C GLN A 405 24.24 20.35 2.17
N ALA A 406 23.18 20.62 1.41
CA ALA A 406 22.07 19.70 1.22
C ALA A 406 22.44 18.60 0.21
N TYR A 407 22.19 17.34 0.58
CA TYR A 407 22.28 16.18 -0.30
C TYR A 407 20.91 15.51 -0.39
N SER A 408 20.59 14.89 -1.53
CA SER A 408 19.35 14.11 -1.66
C SER A 408 19.48 12.75 -0.96
N GLY A 409 18.53 12.43 -0.09
CA GLY A 409 18.34 11.09 0.45
C GLY A 409 17.25 10.29 -0.29
N LEU A 410 16.80 9.19 0.32
CA LEU A 410 15.69 8.36 -0.16
C LEU A 410 14.35 9.09 -0.08
N GLY A 411 14.16 10.01 0.86
CA GLY A 411 12.91 10.76 0.98
C GLY A 411 11.71 9.92 1.44
N LEU A 412 11.96 8.87 2.23
CA LEU A 412 10.91 8.07 2.86
C LEU A 412 10.27 8.81 4.05
N TRP A 413 11.01 9.74 4.66
CA TRP A 413 10.53 10.69 5.66
C TRP A 413 10.82 12.12 5.21
N PRO A 414 10.06 12.67 4.25
CA PRO A 414 10.41 13.92 3.57
C PRO A 414 10.28 15.16 4.46
N GLU A 415 9.54 15.09 5.56
CA GLU A 415 9.27 16.24 6.45
C GLU A 415 10.39 16.52 7.46
N VAL A 416 11.48 15.75 7.45
CA VAL A 416 12.53 15.83 8.46
C VAL A 416 13.94 15.92 7.86
N ILE A 417 14.87 16.40 8.68
CA ILE A 417 16.32 16.24 8.50
C ILE A 417 16.83 15.35 9.64
N VAL A 418 17.37 14.18 9.32
CA VAL A 418 17.87 13.23 10.33
C VAL A 418 19.35 13.46 10.60
N ASP A 419 19.72 13.50 11.88
CA ASP A 419 21.09 13.35 12.35
C ASP A 419 21.21 12.20 13.37
N GLN A 420 22.39 11.60 13.41
CA GLN A 420 22.69 10.32 14.05
C GLN A 420 23.99 10.44 14.84
N HIS A 421 24.30 9.51 15.75
CA HIS A 421 25.34 9.65 16.78
C HIS A 421 25.28 11.02 17.46
N PHE A 422 24.05 11.48 17.71
CA PHE A 422 23.77 12.91 17.86
C PHE A 422 24.40 13.49 19.13
N SER A 423 24.11 12.87 20.27
CA SER A 423 24.63 13.28 21.57
C SER A 423 26.13 12.98 21.69
N GLU A 424 26.56 11.81 21.19
CA GLU A 424 27.91 11.28 21.33
C GLU A 424 28.94 12.12 20.56
N ARG A 425 28.51 12.78 19.48
CA ARG A 425 29.38 13.61 18.63
C ARG A 425 29.08 15.11 18.74
N GLY A 426 28.25 15.53 19.70
CA GLY A 426 27.94 16.95 19.93
C GLY A 426 27.31 17.64 18.71
N ARG A 427 26.40 16.96 18.00
CA ARG A 427 25.88 17.40 16.68
C ARG A 427 24.72 18.39 16.74
N PHE A 428 24.43 18.95 17.91
CA PHE A 428 23.34 19.92 18.08
C PHE A 428 23.47 21.13 17.15
N ASP A 429 24.64 21.77 17.15
CA ASP A 429 24.89 22.97 16.35
C ASP A 429 24.78 22.71 14.86
N ARG A 430 25.20 21.52 14.41
CA ARG A 430 25.11 21.11 13.01
C ARG A 430 23.67 20.89 12.56
N LEU A 431 22.89 20.15 13.33
CA LEU A 431 21.48 19.90 13.02
C LEU A 431 20.69 21.21 13.08
N LEU A 432 20.94 22.06 14.10
CA LEU A 432 20.33 23.37 14.20
C LEU A 432 20.67 24.23 12.97
N THR A 433 21.91 24.23 12.49
CA THR A 433 22.30 24.93 11.26
C THR A 433 21.49 24.44 10.07
N ALA A 434 21.35 23.13 9.89
CA ALA A 434 20.57 22.55 8.80
C ALA A 434 19.09 22.91 8.87
N VAL A 435 18.51 22.94 10.08
CA VAL A 435 17.11 23.36 10.31
C VAL A 435 16.93 24.85 10.04
N LEU A 436 17.87 25.71 10.44
CA LEU A 436 17.76 27.15 10.13
C LEU A 436 17.92 27.45 8.63
N ASP A 437 18.71 26.66 7.91
CA ASP A 437 18.79 26.73 6.45
C ASP A 437 17.48 26.27 5.77
N GLN A 438 16.68 25.41 6.42
CA GLN A 438 15.40 24.90 5.93
C GLN A 438 14.33 24.84 7.06
N PRO A 439 13.82 25.99 7.53
CA PRO A 439 12.97 26.08 8.73
C PRO A 439 11.66 25.30 8.65
N GLN A 440 11.23 24.92 7.45
CA GLN A 440 10.04 24.08 7.22
C GLN A 440 10.24 22.60 7.59
N LEU A 441 11.49 22.15 7.78
CA LEU A 441 11.80 20.76 8.11
C LEU A 441 12.07 20.61 9.61
N LEU A 442 11.60 19.51 10.19
CA LEU A 442 11.91 19.17 11.57
C LEU A 442 13.28 18.49 11.66
N GLY A 443 14.18 19.01 12.51
CA GLY A 443 15.44 18.33 12.81
C GLY A 443 15.22 17.18 13.79
N VAL A 444 15.70 15.97 13.46
CA VAL A 444 15.59 14.78 14.31
C VAL A 444 16.99 14.25 14.62
N GLY A 445 17.50 14.56 15.81
CA GLY A 445 18.79 14.09 16.30
C GLY A 445 18.64 12.83 17.16
N ILE A 446 19.24 11.72 16.72
CA ILE A 446 19.09 10.40 17.36
C ILE A 446 20.43 9.95 17.94
N SER A 447 20.43 9.64 19.25
CA SER A 447 21.62 9.16 19.96
C SER A 447 21.94 7.70 19.62
N GLU A 448 23.15 7.25 19.94
CA GLU A 448 23.53 5.84 19.80
C GLU A 448 22.61 4.92 20.62
N GLY A 449 22.47 3.66 20.18
CA GLY A 449 21.63 2.66 20.86
C GLY A 449 20.14 3.01 20.91
N THR A 450 19.70 3.97 20.09
CA THR A 450 18.34 4.52 20.09
C THR A 450 17.78 4.51 18.68
N ALA A 451 16.47 4.27 18.56
CA ALA A 451 15.77 4.36 17.29
C ALA A 451 14.44 5.09 17.42
N VAL A 452 14.01 5.66 16.30
CA VAL A 452 12.69 6.25 16.10
C VAL A 452 11.93 5.35 15.13
N LEU A 453 10.79 4.83 15.56
CA LEU A 453 9.87 4.10 14.70
C LEU A 453 8.76 5.03 14.23
N VAL A 454 8.49 5.03 12.93
CA VAL A 454 7.42 5.85 12.33
C VAL A 454 6.42 4.91 11.66
N HIS A 455 5.24 4.76 12.26
CA HIS A 455 4.18 3.85 11.81
C HIS A 455 2.83 4.40 12.25
N ASP A 456 1.70 3.96 11.68
CA ASP A 456 0.33 4.33 12.10
C ASP A 456 0.11 5.82 12.46
N ASN A 457 0.72 6.72 11.70
CA ASN A 457 0.70 8.16 11.96
C ASN A 457 1.18 8.54 13.38
N ARG A 458 2.16 7.82 13.92
CA ARG A 458 2.88 8.07 15.19
C ARG A 458 4.40 7.92 15.02
N LEU A 459 5.11 8.49 15.97
CA LEU A 459 6.53 8.39 16.21
C LEU A 459 6.70 7.75 17.59
N GLU A 460 7.38 6.62 17.64
CA GLU A 460 7.72 5.89 18.87
C GLU A 460 9.23 5.91 19.07
N VAL A 461 9.69 6.22 20.28
CA VAL A 461 11.11 6.14 20.64
C VAL A 461 11.40 4.83 21.37
N ILE A 462 12.48 4.16 20.96
CA ILE A 462 12.98 2.94 21.58
C ILE A 462 14.50 3.01 21.80
N GLY A 463 15.01 2.23 22.74
CA GLY A 463 16.44 2.07 23.00
C GLY A 463 16.95 2.89 24.19
N ALA A 464 18.27 3.02 24.31
CA ALA A 464 18.92 3.43 25.56
C ALA A 464 19.17 4.94 25.70
N GLY A 465 19.11 5.71 24.60
CA GLY A 465 19.47 7.12 24.56
C GLY A 465 18.30 8.07 24.32
N LEU A 466 18.61 9.24 23.75
CA LEU A 466 17.67 10.34 23.55
C LEU A 466 17.42 10.62 22.06
N VAL A 467 16.22 11.12 21.79
CA VAL A 467 15.83 11.73 20.52
C VAL A 467 15.56 13.21 20.76
N THR A 468 16.25 14.08 20.03
CA THR A 468 16.08 15.54 20.11
C THR A 468 15.40 16.04 18.85
N LEU A 469 14.25 16.69 19.00
CA LEU A 469 13.55 17.36 17.92
C LEU A 469 13.84 18.86 17.96
N ILE A 470 14.27 19.43 16.83
CA ILE A 470 14.53 20.86 16.67
C ILE A 470 13.56 21.42 15.63
N ASP A 471 12.68 22.33 16.05
CA ASP A 471 11.61 22.92 15.23
C ASP A 471 11.80 24.44 15.11
N ALA A 472 11.94 24.91 13.88
CA ALA A 472 12.06 26.33 13.54
C ALA A 472 10.91 26.85 12.65
N GLN A 473 9.85 26.09 12.41
CA GLN A 473 8.78 26.47 11.49
C GLN A 473 8.05 27.76 11.94
N GLY A 474 7.82 27.89 13.25
CA GLY A 474 7.25 29.08 13.86
C GLY A 474 8.28 30.12 14.33
N ALA A 475 9.56 29.88 14.09
CA ALA A 475 10.63 30.76 14.56
C ALA A 475 10.81 31.95 13.62
N ALA A 476 11.16 33.10 14.20
CA ALA A 476 11.66 34.23 13.43
C ALA A 476 13.14 33.99 13.10
N VAL A 477 13.41 33.51 11.88
CA VAL A 477 14.76 33.30 11.34
C VAL A 477 15.18 34.54 10.55
N GLY A 478 16.36 35.08 10.85
CA GLY A 478 16.91 36.26 10.18
C GLY A 478 17.15 36.01 8.69
N ALA A 479 17.06 37.06 7.87
CA ALA A 479 17.32 36.96 6.43
C ALA A 479 18.73 36.42 6.16
N GLY A 480 18.82 35.39 5.33
CA GLY A 480 20.08 34.69 5.07
C GLY A 480 21.01 35.48 4.15
N VAL A 481 22.20 35.83 4.66
CA VAL A 481 23.35 36.21 3.84
C VAL A 481 24.36 35.07 3.91
N THR A 482 24.72 34.50 2.76
CA THR A 482 25.55 33.29 2.69
C THR A 482 26.84 33.45 3.48
N ALA A 483 27.16 32.44 4.28
CA ALA A 483 28.31 32.38 5.18
C ALA A 483 28.32 33.39 6.34
N GLU A 484 27.30 34.24 6.53
CA GLU A 484 27.15 35.06 7.74
C GLU A 484 26.43 34.29 8.86
N LEU A 485 26.60 34.77 10.11
CA LEU A 485 25.95 34.17 11.28
C LEU A 485 24.43 34.30 11.19
N GLN A 486 23.74 33.21 11.48
CA GLN A 486 22.27 33.16 11.53
C GLN A 486 21.77 33.64 12.89
N THR A 487 20.60 34.26 12.87
CA THR A 487 19.83 34.57 14.08
C THR A 487 18.48 33.89 14.00
N ALA A 488 18.01 33.33 15.11
CA ALA A 488 16.69 32.73 15.19
C ALA A 488 16.08 33.00 16.57
N ARG A 489 14.78 33.25 16.62
CA ARG A 489 14.02 33.43 17.87
C ARG A 489 12.76 32.57 17.83
N GLY A 490 12.48 31.86 18.92
CA GLY A 490 11.33 30.97 19.00
C GLY A 490 11.55 29.57 18.41
N VAL A 491 12.80 29.12 18.30
CA VAL A 491 13.12 27.72 17.99
C VAL A 491 12.73 26.85 19.18
N SER A 492 11.97 25.78 18.94
CA SER A 492 11.57 24.82 19.96
C SER A 492 12.50 23.60 19.94
N VAL A 493 12.84 23.11 21.14
CA VAL A 493 13.59 21.86 21.31
C VAL A 493 12.77 20.92 22.18
N THR A 494 12.51 19.72 21.67
CA THR A 494 11.82 18.65 22.40
C THR A 494 12.80 17.50 22.58
N ILE A 495 12.89 16.95 23.79
CA ILE A 495 13.74 15.80 24.10
C ILE A 495 12.84 14.63 24.50
N LEU A 496 13.06 13.49 23.86
CA LEU A 496 12.29 12.26 24.04
C LEU A 496 13.22 11.12 24.43
N LYS A 497 12.65 10.12 25.11
CA LYS A 497 13.30 8.87 25.51
C LYS A 497 12.40 7.67 25.18
N ALA A 498 12.92 6.46 25.40
CA ALA A 498 12.14 5.24 25.17
C ALA A 498 10.76 5.26 25.83
N GLY A 499 9.75 4.84 25.07
CA GLY A 499 8.34 4.82 25.47
C GLY A 499 7.59 6.13 25.21
N ASP A 500 8.27 7.23 24.87
CA ASP A 500 7.58 8.44 24.44
C ASP A 500 6.96 8.24 23.05
N LEU A 501 5.70 8.67 22.92
CA LEU A 501 4.91 8.60 21.70
C LEU A 501 4.50 10.01 21.26
N LEU A 502 4.71 10.33 20.00
CA LEU A 502 4.19 11.55 19.38
C LEU A 502 3.32 11.21 18.17
N PRO A 503 2.22 11.95 17.92
CA PRO A 503 1.54 11.85 16.63
C PRO A 503 2.51 12.24 15.50
N ARG A 504 2.53 11.51 14.38
CA ARG A 504 3.32 11.89 13.19
C ARG A 504 2.86 13.23 12.61
N ARG A 505 1.58 13.61 12.78
CA ARG A 505 1.11 15.00 12.52
C ARG A 505 1.75 16.08 13.41
N ALA A 506 2.38 15.71 14.53
CA ALA A 506 3.20 16.68 15.26
C ALA A 506 4.43 17.08 14.44
N VAL A 507 4.88 16.19 13.54
CA VAL A 507 5.95 16.35 12.55
C VAL A 507 5.42 16.82 11.17
N ARG A 508 4.20 16.39 10.80
CA ARG A 508 3.47 16.84 9.60
C ARG A 508 2.54 18.00 9.95
N ARG A 509 2.96 19.24 9.69
CA ARG A 509 2.08 20.41 9.85
C ARG A 509 1.84 21.09 8.51
N SER A 510 0.55 21.26 8.21
CA SER A 510 -0.08 21.71 6.96
C SER A 510 0.62 22.88 6.29
N TRP A 511 0.76 22.79 4.96
CA TRP A 511 0.95 23.93 4.07
C TRP A 511 -0.23 24.89 4.14
#